data_AF-A0A401FPH1-F1
#
_entry.id   AF-A0A401FPH1-F1
#
_cell.length_a   1.000
_cell.length_b   1.000
_cell.length_c   1.000
_cell.angle_alpha   90.00
_cell.angle_beta   90.00
_cell.angle_gamma   90.00
#
_symmetry.space_group_name_H-M   'P 1'
#
loop_
_entity.id
_entity.type
_entity.pdbx_description
1 polymer ?
#
loop_
_entity_poly.entity_id
_entity_poly.type
_entity_poly.pdbx_seq_one_letter_code
_entity_poly.pdbx_strand_id
1 'polypeptide(L)'
;MNAGKAIAGNFVDQFVHSQIVIDGYTNFLQHYLNTHNWPAYTDKTILEMKTGLETLGTKYFTMGILAFQPTFKYVPRAKVLNSLVAEREYNGFSSDEEIQDDIENINAKLDLTL
;
A
#
# COMPACT_ATOMS: atom_id res chain seq x y z
N MET A 1 -40.72 -4.18 17.42
CA MET A 1 -39.40 -3.59 17.14
C MET A 1 -38.70 -4.53 16.17
N ASN A 2 -38.82 -4.26 14.87
CA ASN A 2 -38.14 -5.06 13.85
C ASN A 2 -36.72 -4.51 13.71
N ALA A 3 -35.78 -5.10 14.44
CA ALA A 3 -34.38 -4.97 14.09
C ALA A 3 -34.20 -5.67 12.73
N GLY A 4 -34.17 -4.88 11.66
CA GLY A 4 -33.86 -5.37 10.33
C GLY A 4 -32.49 -6.02 10.36
N LYS A 5 -32.44 -7.34 10.22
CA LYS A 5 -31.19 -8.07 10.01
C LYS A 5 -30.73 -7.75 8.59
N ALA A 6 -29.64 -7.00 8.45
CA ALA A 6 -28.97 -6.84 7.18
C ALA A 6 -28.57 -8.24 6.67
N ILE A 7 -28.93 -8.54 5.42
CA ILE A 7 -28.45 -9.73 4.72
C ILE A 7 -26.93 -9.56 4.62
N ALA A 8 -26.17 -10.59 5.01
CA ALA A 8 -24.70 -10.63 4.90
C ALA A 8 -24.29 -10.19 3.49
N GLY A 9 -23.76 -8.97 3.36
CA GLY A 9 -23.79 -8.29 2.07
C GLY A 9 -23.26 -6.87 2.09
N ASN A 10 -22.11 -6.65 2.74
CA ASN A 10 -21.36 -5.40 2.59
C ASN A 10 -20.19 -5.55 1.59
N PHE A 11 -20.28 -6.47 0.63
CA PHE A 11 -19.27 -6.70 -0.40
C PHE A 11 -18.91 -5.45 -1.24
N VAL A 12 -19.82 -4.48 -1.35
CA VAL A 12 -19.53 -3.21 -2.04
C VAL A 12 -18.63 -2.32 -1.19
N ASP A 13 -18.94 -2.14 0.10
CA ASP A 13 -18.12 -1.34 1.01
C ASP A 13 -16.73 -1.99 1.22
N GLN A 14 -16.69 -3.33 1.22
CA GLN A 14 -15.47 -4.14 1.30
C GLN A 14 -14.54 -3.91 0.10
N PHE A 15 -15.09 -3.99 -1.13
CA PHE A 15 -14.35 -3.67 -2.35
C PHE A 15 -13.90 -2.20 -2.40
N VAL A 16 -14.71 -1.28 -1.88
CA VAL A 16 -14.37 0.14 -1.81
C VAL A 16 -13.22 0.38 -0.84
N HIS A 17 -13.20 -0.26 0.33
CA HIS A 17 -12.10 -0.10 1.30
C HIS A 17 -10.78 -0.68 0.77
N SER A 18 -10.78 -1.87 0.16
CA SER A 18 -9.56 -2.43 -0.42
C SER A 18 -9.03 -1.59 -1.58
N GLN A 19 -9.92 -1.07 -2.44
CA GLN A 19 -9.53 -0.17 -3.53
C GLN A 19 -8.98 1.17 -3.00
N ILE A 20 -9.59 1.76 -1.97
CA ILE A 20 -9.09 3.01 -1.33
C ILE A 20 -7.67 2.83 -0.81
N VAL A 21 -7.38 1.68 -0.19
CA VAL A 21 -6.06 1.37 0.36
C VAL A 21 -5.03 1.22 -0.78
N ILE A 22 -5.35 0.42 -1.81
CA ILE A 22 -4.46 0.19 -2.96
C ILE A 22 -4.21 1.48 -3.75
N ASP A 23 -5.26 2.24 -4.07
CA ASP A 23 -5.16 3.52 -4.78
C ASP A 23 -4.39 4.53 -3.95
N GLY A 24 -4.60 4.53 -2.63
CA GLY A 24 -3.88 5.37 -1.69
C GLY A 24 -2.37 5.17 -1.75
N TYR A 25 -1.92 3.92 -1.61
CA TYR A 25 -0.50 3.59 -1.69
C TYR A 25 0.10 3.90 -3.06
N THR A 26 -0.61 3.57 -4.13
CA THR A 26 -0.17 3.84 -5.51
C THR A 26 -0.03 5.33 -5.76
N ASN A 27 -1.03 6.13 -5.37
CA ASN A 27 -1.01 7.58 -5.51
C ASN A 27 0.09 8.22 -4.66
N PHE A 28 0.33 7.72 -3.45
CA PHE A 28 1.43 8.19 -2.62
C PHE A 28 2.78 8.00 -3.32
N LEU A 29 3.06 6.80 -3.83
CA LEU A 29 4.32 6.50 -4.51
C LEU A 29 4.47 7.34 -5.78
N GLN A 30 3.42 7.44 -6.59
CA GLN A 30 3.41 8.29 -7.79
C GLN A 30 3.66 9.76 -7.45
N HIS A 31 3.03 10.28 -6.40
CA HIS A 31 3.26 11.65 -5.95
C HIS A 31 4.69 11.86 -5.44
N TYR A 32 5.22 10.90 -4.67
CA TYR A 32 6.60 10.95 -4.18
C TYR A 32 7.60 11.00 -5.35
N LEU A 33 7.45 10.13 -6.34
CA LEU A 33 8.32 10.08 -7.52
C LEU A 33 8.26 11.38 -8.31
N ASN A 34 7.06 11.92 -8.55
CA ASN A 34 6.91 13.18 -9.28
C ASN A 34 7.50 14.38 -8.54
N THR A 35 7.26 14.50 -7.23
CA THR A 35 7.77 15.61 -6.41
C THR A 35 9.29 15.61 -6.28
N HIS A 36 9.92 14.43 -6.37
CA HIS A 36 11.37 14.28 -6.28
C HIS A 36 12.04 14.13 -7.66
N ASN A 37 11.33 14.47 -8.74
CA ASN A 37 11.80 14.40 -10.13
C ASN A 37 12.40 13.02 -10.50
N TRP A 38 11.70 11.95 -10.11
CA TRP A 38 12.08 10.56 -10.38
C TRP A 38 13.47 10.23 -9.86
N PRO A 39 13.65 10.25 -8.52
CA PRO A 39 14.94 10.04 -7.90
C PRO A 39 15.47 8.63 -8.20
N ALA A 40 16.79 8.47 -8.15
CA ALA A 40 17.38 7.14 -8.20
C ALA A 40 16.89 6.30 -6.99
N TYR A 41 16.61 5.01 -7.21
CA TYR A 41 16.28 4.08 -6.14
C TYR A 41 17.52 3.77 -5.28
N THR A 42 17.87 4.68 -4.37
CA THR A 42 18.88 4.45 -3.34
C THR A 42 18.25 3.83 -2.10
N ASP A 43 19.03 3.24 -1.20
CA ASP A 43 18.50 2.73 0.08
C ASP A 43 17.78 3.83 0.88
N LYS A 44 18.28 5.07 0.81
CA LYS A 44 17.61 6.23 1.43
C LYS A 44 16.23 6.46 0.80
N THR A 45 16.16 6.55 -0.52
CA THR A 45 14.91 6.81 -1.25
C THR A 45 13.88 5.69 -1.03
N ILE A 46 14.33 4.44 -1.01
CA ILE A 46 13.48 3.27 -0.73
C ILE A 46 12.95 3.34 0.71
N LEU A 47 13.79 3.73 1.67
CA LEU A 47 13.38 3.88 3.07
C LEU A 47 12.38 5.03 3.25
N GLU A 48 12.59 6.17 2.57
CA GLU A 48 11.66 7.30 2.58
C GLU A 48 10.28 6.91 2.04
N MET A 49 10.23 6.20 0.91
CA MET A 49 9.00 5.67 0.34
C MET A 49 8.31 4.67 1.29
N LYS A 50 9.06 3.73 1.87
CA LYS A 50 8.54 2.78 2.88
C LYS A 50 7.90 3.50 4.05
N THR A 51 8.62 4.45 4.65
CA THR A 51 8.12 5.20 5.82
C THR A 51 6.86 5.98 5.47
N GLY A 52 6.77 6.53 4.26
CA GLY A 52 5.55 7.17 3.78
C GLY A 52 4.37 6.22 3.62
N LEU A 53 4.59 5.02 3.06
CA LEU A 53 3.57 3.97 2.98
C LEU A 53 3.06 3.56 4.36
N GLU A 54 3.96 3.29 5.31
CA GLU A 54 3.60 2.94 6.69
C GLU A 54 2.85 4.08 7.41
N THR A 55 3.21 5.32 7.12
CA THR A 55 2.50 6.50 7.65
C THR A 55 1.09 6.59 7.09
N LEU A 56 0.91 6.37 5.79
CA LEU A 56 -0.41 6.36 5.17
C LEU A 56 -1.28 5.21 5.70
N GLY A 57 -0.71 4.02 5.79
CA GLY A 57 -1.39 2.86 6.35
C GLY A 57 -1.76 3.03 7.82
N THR A 58 -0.92 3.70 8.62
CA THR A 58 -1.26 4.09 10.00
C THR A 58 -2.48 5.00 10.04
N LYS A 59 -2.65 5.92 9.06
CA LYS A 59 -3.87 6.73 8.97
C LYS A 59 -5.10 5.86 8.70
N TYR A 60 -5.01 4.92 7.77
CA TYR A 60 -6.12 3.99 7.48
C TYR A 60 -6.51 3.15 8.69
N PHE A 61 -5.54 2.67 9.47
CA PHE A 61 -5.81 2.03 10.76
C PHE A 61 -6.54 2.96 11.72
N THR A 62 -6.07 4.20 11.92
CA THR A 62 -6.73 5.15 12.83
C THR A 62 -8.14 5.59 12.38
N MET A 63 -8.43 5.47 11.08
CA MET A 63 -9.74 5.77 10.50
C MET A 63 -10.71 4.58 10.57
N GLY A 64 -10.24 3.41 11.04
CA GLY A 64 -11.04 2.19 11.10
C GLY A 64 -11.17 1.45 9.78
N ILE A 65 -10.31 1.73 8.79
CA ILE A 65 -10.30 1.04 7.49
C ILE A 65 -9.49 -0.27 7.60
N LEU A 66 -8.29 -0.20 8.20
CA LEU A 66 -7.46 -1.38 8.45
C LEU A 66 -7.68 -1.90 9.87
N ALA A 67 -7.71 -3.23 10.03
CA ALA A 67 -7.86 -3.91 11.32
C ALA A 67 -6.61 -3.74 12.21
N PHE A 68 -5.44 -3.63 11.57
CA PHE A 68 -4.15 -3.56 12.24
C PHE A 68 -3.27 -2.48 11.60
N GLN A 69 -2.30 -2.00 12.38
CA GLN A 69 -1.29 -1.11 11.84
C GLN A 69 -0.43 -1.85 10.81
N PRO A 70 -0.37 -1.38 9.55
CA PRO A 70 0.33 -2.10 8.50
C PRO A 70 1.84 -1.93 8.63
N THR A 71 2.55 -2.96 8.21
CA THR A 71 4.01 -2.95 8.09
C THR A 71 4.40 -3.32 6.67
N PHE A 72 5.33 -2.57 6.10
CA PHE A 72 5.78 -2.81 4.73
C PHE A 72 7.12 -3.54 4.74
N LYS A 73 7.19 -4.65 4.03
CA LYS A 73 8.46 -5.27 3.64
C LYS A 73 8.97 -4.54 2.39
N TYR A 74 10.29 -4.46 2.27
CA TYR A 74 10.94 -3.86 1.11
C TYR A 74 12.16 -4.67 0.69
N VAL A 75 12.53 -4.60 -0.59
CA VAL A 75 13.79 -5.17 -1.11
C VAL A 75 14.87 -4.09 -1.06
N PRO A 76 15.97 -4.27 -0.30
CA PRO A 76 17.08 -3.31 -0.27
C PRO A 76 17.71 -3.12 -1.65
N ARG A 77 18.28 -1.96 -1.93
CA ARG A 77 18.85 -1.64 -3.26
C ARG A 77 19.91 -2.66 -3.70
N ALA A 78 20.70 -3.17 -2.77
CA ALA A 78 21.72 -4.19 -3.04
C ALA A 78 21.18 -5.50 -3.63
N LYS A 79 19.88 -5.77 -3.46
CA LYS A 79 19.18 -6.95 -4.01
C LYS A 79 18.32 -6.64 -5.23
N VAL A 80 18.26 -5.38 -5.65
CA VAL A 80 17.60 -4.95 -6.90
C VAL A 80 18.60 -5.13 -8.04
N LEU A 81 18.21 -5.87 -9.07
CA LEU A 81 19.03 -6.07 -10.26
C LEU A 81 19.35 -4.71 -10.91
N ASN A 82 20.60 -4.52 -11.32
CA ASN A 82 21.02 -3.27 -11.96
C ASN A 82 20.27 -2.98 -13.27
N SER A 83 19.73 -4.01 -13.94
CA SER A 83 18.85 -3.86 -15.10
C SER A 83 17.56 -3.11 -14.75
N LEU A 84 16.90 -3.49 -13.64
CA LEU A 84 15.68 -2.82 -13.16
C LEU A 84 15.95 -1.35 -12.78
N VAL A 85 17.16 -1.05 -12.31
CA VAL A 85 17.55 0.34 -12.00
C VAL A 85 17.77 1.17 -13.27
N ALA A 86 18.29 0.57 -14.33
CA ALA A 86 18.42 1.22 -15.64
C ALA A 86 17.04 1.43 -16.30
N GLU A 87 16.11 0.52 -16.07
CA GLU A 87 14.71 0.56 -16.52
C GLU A 87 13.81 1.42 -15.61
N ARG A 88 14.36 1.95 -14.50
CA ARG A 88 13.64 2.70 -13.47
C ARG A 88 12.42 1.96 -12.92
N GLU A 89 12.57 0.65 -12.74
CA GLU A 89 11.60 -0.21 -12.10
C GLU A 89 12.03 -0.57 -10.67
N TYR A 90 11.06 -0.61 -9.75
CA TYR A 90 11.27 -1.09 -8.39
C TYR A 90 10.10 -1.97 -7.93
N ASN A 91 10.37 -3.28 -7.86
CA ASN A 91 9.38 -4.32 -7.53
C ASN A 91 9.67 -4.91 -6.16
N GLY A 92 9.70 -4.05 -5.14
CA GLY A 92 10.23 -4.41 -3.83
C GLY A 92 9.28 -4.25 -2.66
N PHE A 93 8.18 -3.50 -2.79
CA PHE A 93 7.28 -3.25 -1.67
C PHE A 93 6.19 -4.31 -1.59
N SER A 94 5.99 -4.85 -0.39
CA SER A 94 4.87 -5.74 -0.12
C SER A 94 4.34 -5.55 1.30
N SER A 95 3.02 -5.59 1.45
CA SER A 95 2.34 -5.62 2.76
C SER A 95 1.24 -6.69 2.78
N ASP A 96 1.01 -7.20 3.98
CA ASP A 96 -0.12 -8.08 4.29
C ASP A 96 -1.02 -7.27 5.24
N GLU A 97 -2.24 -6.95 4.82
CA GLU A 97 -3.16 -6.06 5.51
C GLU A 97 -4.54 -6.71 5.64
N GLU A 98 -5.22 -6.48 6.76
CA GLU A 98 -6.59 -6.97 7.02
C GLU A 98 -7.50 -5.75 7.13
N ILE A 99 -8.67 -5.77 6.48
CA ILE A 99 -9.67 -4.70 6.55
C ILE A 99 -10.50 -4.89 7.82
N GLN A 100 -10.73 -3.83 8.60
CA GLN A 100 -11.27 -3.91 9.98
C GLN A 100 -12.65 -4.57 10.09
N ASP A 101 -13.51 -4.38 9.09
CA ASP A 101 -14.88 -4.90 9.07
C ASP A 101 -15.06 -6.05 8.06
N ASP A 102 -13.97 -6.73 7.68
CA ASP A 102 -13.96 -7.70 6.59
C ASP A 102 -13.29 -9.05 6.96
N ILE A 103 -13.53 -10.06 6.12
CA ILE A 103 -12.89 -11.38 6.15
C ILE A 103 -11.75 -11.45 5.12
N GLU A 104 -11.58 -10.41 4.29
CA GLU A 104 -10.55 -10.33 3.26
C GLU A 104 -9.20 -9.84 3.81
N ASN A 105 -8.16 -10.59 3.45
CA ASN A 105 -6.76 -10.16 3.59
C ASN A 105 -6.30 -9.55 2.27
N ILE A 106 -5.78 -8.32 2.32
CA ILE A 106 -5.08 -7.68 1.22
C ILE A 106 -3.63 -8.11 1.26
N ASN A 107 -3.20 -8.87 0.26
CA ASN A 107 -1.77 -9.02 -0.05
C ASN A 107 -1.42 -7.99 -1.14
N ALA A 108 -0.88 -6.85 -0.72
CA ALA A 108 -0.47 -5.81 -1.65
C ALA A 108 0.98 -6.05 -2.07
N LYS A 109 1.20 -6.28 -3.37
CA LYS A 109 2.52 -6.18 -3.99
C LYS A 109 2.54 -4.93 -4.85
N LEU A 110 3.35 -3.95 -4.46
CA LEU A 110 3.47 -2.68 -5.17
C LEU A 110 4.70 -2.74 -6.06
N ASP A 111 4.45 -2.95 -7.34
CA ASP A 111 5.43 -2.92 -8.40
C ASP A 111 5.42 -1.52 -9.02
N LEU A 112 6.56 -0.82 -8.94
CA LEU A 112 6.74 0.49 -9.56
C LEU A 112 7.39 0.29 -10.93
N THR A 113 6.57 0.42 -11.98
CA THR A 113 7.00 0.44 -13.38
C THR A 113 6.72 1.82 -13.96
N LEU A 114 7.64 2.31 -14.80
CA LEU A 114 7.53 3.60 -15.50
C LEU A 114 6.98 3.43 -16.91
#